data_AF-A0A7D8UHT9-F1
#
_entry.id   AF-A0A7D8UHT9-F1
#
_cell.length_a   1.000
_cell.length_b   1.000
_cell.length_c   1.000
_cell.angle_alpha   90.00
_cell.angle_beta   90.00
_cell.angle_gamma   90.00
#
_symmetry.space_group_name_H-M   'P 1'
#
loop_
_entity.id
_entity.type
_entity.pdbx_description
1 polymer ?
#
loop_
_entity_poly.entity_id
_entity_poly.type
_entity_poly.pdbx_seq_one_letter_code
_entity_poly.pdbx_strand_id
1 'polypeptide(L)'
;MELPRSRGVLMLVACVLMLLAGAETRGHTGCEPGWASLTGQEIGVSGAIRAMAVFNDESGPALYAGGSFTTAGGVEVNRVARWNGSAWSALEGPSGIGVNGTVRALAVFDDGSGPALYAGGYFSTAG
;
A
#
# COMPACT_ATOMS: atom_id res chain seq x y z
N MET A 1 -35.45 -22.25 44.43
CA MET A 1 -35.34 -23.31 43.40
C MET A 1 -35.37 -22.59 42.05
N GLU A 2 -34.33 -21.85 41.68
CA GLU A 2 -33.09 -22.27 40.98
C GLU A 2 -33.33 -22.90 39.58
N LEU A 3 -32.68 -22.32 38.56
CA LEU A 3 -32.82 -22.52 37.10
C LEU A 3 -32.23 -23.87 36.59
N PRO A 4 -32.49 -24.26 35.31
CA PRO A 4 -31.49 -23.92 34.30
C PRO A 4 -32.03 -23.38 32.97
N ARG A 5 -31.24 -22.48 32.40
CA ARG A 5 -31.39 -21.78 31.12
C ARG A 5 -31.24 -22.74 29.93
N SER A 6 -32.27 -22.89 29.09
CA SER A 6 -32.14 -23.52 27.77
C SER A 6 -31.72 -22.48 26.72
N ARG A 7 -30.41 -22.35 26.50
CA ARG A 7 -29.82 -21.45 25.48
C ARG A 7 -29.90 -21.99 24.05
N GLY A 8 -30.60 -23.10 23.80
CA GLY A 8 -30.60 -23.80 22.51
C GLY A 8 -31.69 -23.37 21.53
N VAL A 9 -32.88 -23.00 22.01
CA VAL A 9 -34.05 -22.77 21.12
C VAL A 9 -34.05 -21.37 20.50
N LEU A 10 -33.45 -20.38 21.17
CA LEU A 10 -33.35 -19.01 20.66
C LEU A 10 -32.38 -18.87 19.47
N MET A 11 -31.46 -19.83 19.28
CA MET A 11 -30.46 -19.78 18.21
C MET A 11 -31.01 -20.26 16.85
N LEU A 12 -32.03 -21.12 16.84
CA LEU A 12 -32.64 -21.64 15.61
C LEU A 12 -33.63 -20.65 14.97
N VAL A 13 -34.35 -19.85 15.77
CA VAL A 13 -35.28 -18.84 15.26
C VAL A 13 -34.54 -17.64 14.63
N ALA A 14 -33.37 -17.28 15.16
CA ALA A 14 -32.49 -16.29 14.54
C ALA A 14 -31.88 -16.78 13.20
N CYS A 15 -31.66 -18.09 13.06
CA CYS A 15 -31.10 -18.67 11.85
C CYS A 15 -32.09 -18.68 10.67
N VAL A 16 -33.40 -18.78 10.95
CA VAL A 16 -34.45 -18.77 9.91
C VAL A 16 -34.92 -17.34 9.57
N LEU A 17 -34.75 -16.35 10.46
CA LEU A 17 -35.07 -14.94 10.19
C LEU A 17 -33.93 -14.14 9.53
N MET A 18 -32.73 -14.71 9.39
CA MET A 18 -31.63 -14.15 8.56
C MET A 18 -31.66 -14.62 7.10
N LEU A 19 -32.81 -15.15 6.63
CA LEU A 19 -33.05 -15.48 5.22
C LEU A 19 -33.65 -14.31 4.40
N LEU A 20 -33.72 -13.09 4.95
CA LEU A 20 -34.31 -11.90 4.28
C LEU A 20 -33.44 -10.64 4.30
N ALA A 21 -32.12 -10.81 4.36
CA ALA A 21 -31.22 -9.87 3.72
C ALA A 21 -30.44 -10.70 2.72
N GLY A 22 -30.65 -10.45 1.44
CA GLY A 22 -29.86 -11.08 0.39
C GLY A 22 -28.39 -10.96 0.76
N ALA A 23 -27.77 -12.09 1.07
CA ALA A 23 -26.33 -12.20 1.02
C ALA A 23 -25.99 -12.04 -0.45
N GLU A 24 -25.92 -10.79 -0.91
CA GLU A 24 -25.07 -10.47 -2.04
C GLU A 24 -23.68 -10.88 -1.57
N THR A 25 -23.29 -12.09 -1.93
CA THR A 25 -21.89 -12.37 -2.18
C THR A 25 -21.48 -11.30 -3.18
N ARG A 26 -20.91 -10.19 -2.70
CA ARG A 26 -20.04 -9.35 -3.52
C ARG A 26 -18.78 -10.18 -3.79
N GLY A 27 -18.96 -11.25 -4.56
CA GLY A 27 -17.91 -11.77 -5.38
C GLY A 27 -17.53 -10.60 -6.27
N HIS A 28 -16.29 -10.13 -6.13
CA HIS A 28 -15.72 -9.20 -7.07
C HIS A 28 -15.74 -9.86 -8.45
N THR A 29 -16.78 -9.64 -9.24
CA THR A 29 -16.80 -9.87 -10.69
C THR A 29 -16.02 -8.77 -11.40
N GLY A 30 -14.86 -8.37 -10.87
CA GLY A 30 -14.28 -7.05 -11.14
C GLY A 30 -12.76 -7.02 -11.08
N CYS A 31 -12.07 -8.11 -11.40
CA CYS A 31 -10.63 -8.11 -11.65
C CYS A 31 -10.28 -7.59 -13.05
N GLU A 32 -11.11 -6.71 -13.62
CA GLU A 32 -10.77 -6.11 -14.91
C GLU A 32 -9.81 -4.95 -14.69
N PRO A 33 -8.64 -4.95 -15.34
CA PRO A 33 -7.74 -3.81 -15.28
C PRO A 33 -8.45 -2.59 -15.88
N GLY A 34 -8.54 -1.52 -15.10
CA GLY A 34 -9.16 -0.26 -15.50
C GLY A 34 -8.29 0.92 -15.11
N TRP A 35 -8.29 1.95 -15.95
CA TRP A 35 -7.75 3.25 -15.55
C TRP A 35 -8.73 3.89 -14.57
N ALA A 36 -8.26 4.20 -13.36
CA ALA A 36 -8.99 5.12 -12.51
C ALA A 36 -8.90 6.52 -13.13
N SER A 37 -10.02 7.19 -13.34
CA SER A 37 -10.02 8.59 -13.75
C SER A 37 -9.56 9.45 -12.57
N LEU A 38 -8.56 10.31 -12.80
CA LEU A 38 -7.89 11.11 -11.77
C LEU A 38 -8.18 12.61 -11.92
N THR A 39 -9.28 12.97 -12.58
CA THR A 39 -9.60 14.37 -12.90
C THR A 39 -9.52 15.26 -11.66
N GLY A 40 -8.56 16.20 -11.66
CA GLY A 40 -8.40 17.22 -10.62
C GLY A 40 -7.38 16.92 -9.52
N GLN A 41 -6.78 15.73 -9.47
CA GLN A 41 -5.79 15.39 -8.44
C GLN A 41 -4.43 15.03 -9.07
N GLU A 42 -3.40 15.82 -8.73
CA GLU A 42 -2.02 15.47 -9.07
C GLU A 42 -1.62 14.26 -8.22
N ILE A 43 -1.65 13.07 -8.80
CA ILE A 43 -1.09 11.84 -8.21
C ILE A 43 0.02 11.22 -9.07
N GLY A 44 0.42 11.92 -10.14
CA GLY A 44 1.55 11.54 -10.96
C GLY A 44 2.89 11.86 -10.30
N VAL A 45 3.96 11.47 -10.97
CA VAL A 45 5.34 11.86 -10.62
C VAL A 45 5.89 12.82 -11.67
N SER A 46 6.82 13.69 -11.31
CA SER A 46 7.39 14.69 -12.23
C SER A 46 8.41 14.17 -13.25
N GLY A 47 8.74 12.87 -13.19
CA GLY A 47 9.77 12.28 -14.05
C GLY A 47 9.63 10.77 -14.17
N ALA A 48 10.60 10.12 -14.81
CA ALA A 48 10.53 8.69 -15.07
C ALA A 48 10.65 7.87 -13.79
N ILE A 49 9.71 6.93 -13.60
CA ILE A 49 9.88 5.77 -12.71
C ILE A 49 10.75 4.76 -13.47
N ARG A 50 11.81 4.27 -12.82
CA ARG A 50 12.75 3.28 -13.39
C ARG A 50 12.67 1.94 -12.69
N ALA A 51 12.26 1.93 -11.43
CA ALA A 51 12.11 0.73 -10.63
C ALA A 51 10.87 0.85 -9.74
N MET A 52 10.23 -0.30 -9.50
CA MET A 52 9.12 -0.43 -8.57
C MET A 52 9.30 -1.70 -7.75
N ALA A 53 8.94 -1.65 -6.47
CA ALA A 53 8.91 -2.82 -5.60
C ALA A 53 7.74 -2.69 -4.63
N VAL A 54 7.06 -3.80 -4.34
CA VAL A 54 6.13 -3.87 -3.21
C VAL A 54 6.93 -4.29 -1.99
N PHE A 55 6.79 -3.56 -0.89
CA PHE A 55 7.39 -3.89 0.38
C PHE A 55 6.38 -3.67 1.50
N ASN A 56 6.33 -4.61 2.44
CA ASN A 56 5.48 -4.52 3.61
C ASN A 56 6.32 -3.89 4.73
N ASP A 57 6.08 -2.61 4.98
CA ASP A 57 6.66 -1.94 6.14
C ASP A 57 5.75 -2.09 7.37
N GLU A 58 6.13 -1.49 8.49
CA GLU A 58 5.33 -1.54 9.73
C GLU A 58 3.91 -0.97 9.58
N SER A 59 3.65 -0.22 8.50
CA SER A 59 2.34 0.37 8.18
C SER A 59 1.54 -0.45 7.14
N GLY A 60 2.04 -1.59 6.69
CA GLY A 60 1.38 -2.47 5.72
C GLY A 60 2.04 -2.49 4.33
N PRO A 61 1.47 -3.27 3.39
CA PRO A 61 2.02 -3.38 2.03
C PRO A 61 1.89 -2.04 1.29
N ALA A 62 3.01 -1.57 0.77
CA ALA A 62 3.09 -0.35 -0.03
C ALA A 62 3.89 -0.56 -1.31
N LEU A 63 3.58 0.24 -2.33
CA LEU A 63 4.36 0.31 -3.56
C LEU A 63 5.44 1.37 -3.39
N TYR A 64 6.69 1.02 -3.64
CA TYR A 64 7.79 1.95 -3.69
C TYR A 64 8.18 2.17 -5.14
N ALA A 65 8.33 3.43 -5.52
CA ALA A 65 8.80 3.83 -6.84
C ALA A 65 10.16 4.49 -6.71
N GLY A 66 11.10 4.13 -7.57
CA GLY A 66 12.42 4.73 -7.69
C GLY A 66 12.66 5.23 -9.11
N GLY A 67 13.28 6.39 -9.28
CA GLY A 67 13.47 6.96 -10.61
C GLY A 67 14.27 8.26 -10.66
N SER A 68 13.89 9.14 -11.58
CA SER A 68 14.49 10.47 -11.74
C SER A 68 13.52 11.63 -11.40
N PHE A 69 12.35 11.31 -10.84
CA PHE A 69 11.36 12.29 -10.39
C PHE A 69 11.79 12.97 -9.09
N THR A 70 11.36 14.20 -8.87
CA THR A 70 11.61 14.95 -7.62
C THR A 70 10.34 15.18 -6.82
N THR A 71 9.18 15.08 -7.48
CA THR A 71 7.87 15.21 -6.85
C THR A 71 6.97 14.03 -7.20
N ALA A 72 6.09 13.67 -6.28
CA ALA A 72 5.07 12.65 -6.44
C ALA A 72 3.80 13.10 -5.70
N GLY A 73 2.69 13.17 -6.42
CA GLY A 73 1.41 13.64 -5.87
C GLY A 73 1.45 15.05 -5.27
N GLY A 74 2.21 15.97 -5.88
CA GLY A 74 2.42 17.33 -5.39
C GLY A 74 3.41 17.46 -4.20
N VAL A 75 3.93 16.35 -3.67
CA VAL A 75 4.88 16.33 -2.55
C VAL A 75 6.31 16.15 -3.06
N GLU A 76 7.28 16.82 -2.44
CA GLU A 76 8.71 16.56 -2.69
C GLU A 76 9.13 15.21 -2.08
N VAL A 77 9.77 14.36 -2.87
CA VAL A 77 10.11 12.98 -2.49
C VAL A 77 11.55 12.56 -2.84
N ASN A 78 12.19 13.30 -3.75
CA ASN A 78 13.59 13.07 -4.16
C ASN A 78 13.90 11.64 -4.60
N ARG A 79 13.39 11.26 -5.78
CA ARG A 79 13.76 10.08 -6.58
C ARG A 79 13.38 8.72 -6.01
N VAL A 80 12.82 8.68 -4.81
CA VAL A 80 12.16 7.51 -4.24
C VAL A 80 10.91 7.94 -3.49
N ALA A 81 9.79 7.25 -3.69
CA ALA A 81 8.52 7.56 -3.03
C ALA A 81 7.75 6.29 -2.66
N ARG A 82 6.95 6.39 -1.60
CA ARG A 82 6.06 5.33 -1.12
C ARG A 82 4.61 5.66 -1.50
N TRP A 83 3.88 4.68 -2.00
CA TRP A 83 2.45 4.75 -2.30
C TRP A 83 1.69 3.78 -1.41
N ASN A 84 0.79 4.31 -0.61
CA ASN A 84 -0.01 3.54 0.36
C ASN A 84 -1.35 3.03 -0.20
N GLY A 85 -1.61 3.22 -1.50
CA GLY A 85 -2.91 2.94 -2.12
C GLY A 85 -3.78 4.16 -2.38
N SER A 86 -3.50 5.30 -1.74
CA SER A 86 -4.26 6.55 -1.87
C SER A 86 -3.42 7.81 -2.04
N ALA A 87 -2.20 7.84 -1.50
CA ALA A 87 -1.30 8.99 -1.56
C ALA A 87 0.17 8.57 -1.66
N TRP A 88 0.97 9.43 -2.29
CA TRP A 88 2.43 9.35 -2.27
C TRP A 88 2.97 10.01 -1.00
N SER A 89 4.05 9.47 -0.46
CA SER A 89 4.83 10.07 0.61
C SER A 89 6.33 9.99 0.34
N ALA A 90 7.07 10.96 0.86
CA ALA A 90 8.52 10.95 0.89
C ALA A 90 9.05 9.79 1.75
N LEU A 91 10.27 9.35 1.46
CA LEU A 91 11.04 8.51 2.37
C LEU A 91 12.00 9.44 3.14
N GLU A 92 11.75 9.58 4.43
CA GLU A 92 12.58 10.36 5.35
C GLU A 92 13.71 9.47 5.89
N GLY A 93 14.90 10.03 6.02
CA GLY A 93 16.01 9.42 6.72
C GLY A 93 16.77 10.44 7.59
N PRO A 94 17.83 10.00 8.30
CA PRO A 94 18.55 10.82 9.28
C PRO A 94 19.27 12.07 8.70
N SER A 95 19.49 12.12 7.40
CA SER A 95 20.22 13.12 6.61
C SER A 95 19.34 13.83 5.57
N GLY A 96 18.04 13.49 5.45
CA GLY A 96 17.10 14.20 4.60
C GLY A 96 16.08 13.29 3.91
N ILE A 97 15.51 13.78 2.81
CA ILE A 97 14.49 13.08 2.02
C ILE A 97 15.12 12.38 0.81
N GLY A 98 14.82 11.09 0.65
CA GLY A 98 15.10 10.33 -0.56
C GLY A 98 16.59 10.22 -0.90
N VAL A 99 16.96 10.42 -2.17
CA VAL A 99 18.36 10.34 -2.64
C VAL A 99 18.74 11.47 -3.58
N ASN A 100 20.04 11.81 -3.63
CA ASN A 100 20.54 12.91 -4.45
C ASN A 100 20.72 12.59 -5.95
N GLY A 101 20.43 11.36 -6.36
CA GLY A 101 20.69 10.88 -7.72
C GLY A 101 19.77 9.73 -8.14
N THR A 102 19.80 9.36 -9.42
CA THR A 102 18.75 8.51 -10.00
C THR A 102 18.73 7.11 -9.40
N VAL A 103 17.57 6.66 -8.91
CA VAL A 103 17.34 5.27 -8.53
C VAL A 103 17.04 4.45 -9.80
N ARG A 104 17.76 3.36 -10.01
CA ARG A 104 17.60 2.45 -11.16
C ARG A 104 17.10 1.06 -10.78
N ALA A 105 17.23 0.69 -9.52
CA ALA A 105 16.79 -0.58 -8.99
C ALA A 105 16.23 -0.41 -7.58
N LEU A 106 15.18 -1.17 -7.29
CA LEU A 106 14.64 -1.40 -5.97
C LEU A 106 14.55 -2.93 -5.79
N ALA A 107 15.02 -3.45 -4.66
CA ALA A 107 14.97 -4.87 -4.38
C ALA A 107 14.65 -5.11 -2.91
N VAL A 108 13.78 -6.06 -2.64
CA VAL A 108 13.57 -6.58 -1.28
C VAL A 108 14.57 -7.71 -1.06
N PHE A 109 15.32 -7.64 0.01
CA PHE A 109 16.29 -8.66 0.40
C PHE A 109 16.24 -8.86 1.91
N ASP A 110 16.45 -10.09 2.35
CA ASP A 110 16.55 -10.44 3.77
C ASP A 110 17.98 -10.93 4.00
N ASP A 111 18.73 -10.17 4.80
CA ASP A 111 20.13 -10.47 5.15
C ASP A 111 20.26 -11.30 6.43
N GLY A 112 19.14 -11.76 7.00
CA GLY A 112 19.06 -12.46 8.27
C GLY A 112 18.56 -11.58 9.43
N SER A 113 18.43 -10.27 9.22
CA SER A 113 17.80 -9.34 10.18
C SER A 113 16.30 -9.11 9.92
N GLY A 114 15.77 -9.68 8.83
CA GLY A 114 14.41 -9.48 8.34
C GLY A 114 14.40 -8.83 6.95
N PRO A 115 13.25 -8.81 6.26
CA PRO A 115 13.16 -8.24 4.93
C PRO A 115 13.33 -6.72 4.98
N ALA A 116 14.20 -6.20 4.12
CA ALA A 116 14.43 -4.77 3.94
C ALA A 116 14.36 -4.39 2.44
N LEU A 117 14.05 -3.12 2.17
CA LEU A 117 14.05 -2.55 0.83
C LEU A 117 15.37 -1.85 0.56
N TYR A 118 16.06 -2.25 -0.51
CA TYR A 118 17.34 -1.69 -0.94
C TYR A 118 17.16 -0.90 -2.24
N ALA A 119 17.81 0.27 -2.31
CA ALA A 119 17.86 1.09 -3.51
C ALA A 119 19.25 1.05 -4.13
N GLY A 120 19.30 0.90 -5.46
CA GLY A 120 20.52 0.94 -6.26
C GLY A 120 20.41 1.95 -7.39
N GLY A 121 21.49 2.67 -7.70
CA GLY A 121 21.47 3.70 -8.74
C GLY A 121 22.71 4.57 -8.80
N TYR A 122 22.55 5.76 -9.38
CA TYR A 122 23.59 6.78 -9.53
C TYR A 122 23.35 7.90 -8.52
N PHE A 123 23.54 7.61 -7.23
CA PHE A 123 23.48 8.56 -6.14
C PHE A 123 24.66 8.36 -5.20
N SER A 124 25.07 9.42 -4.50
CA SER A 124 26.18 9.40 -3.54
C SER A 124 25.73 9.66 -2.10
N THR A 125 24.50 10.13 -1.91
CA THR A 125 23.91 10.33 -0.60
C THR A 125 22.48 9.81 -0.58
N ALA A 126 22.12 9.20 0.54
CA ALA A 126 20.74 8.89 0.91
C ALA A 126 20.38 9.74 2.12
N GLY A 127 19.10 10.12 2.15
CA GLY A 127 18.45 10.70 3.31
C GLY A 127 18.58 9.80 4.51
#